data_AF-A0A4S4MN15-F1
#
_entry.id   AF-A0A4S4MN15-F1
#
_cell.length_a   1.000
_cell.length_b   1.000
_cell.length_c   1.000
_cell.angle_alpha   90.00
_cell.angle_beta   90.00
_cell.angle_gamma   90.00
#
_symmetry.space_group_name_H-M   'P 1'
#
loop_
_entity.id
_entity.type
_entity.pdbx_description
1 polymer ?
#
loop_
_entity_poly.entity_id
_entity_poly.type
_entity_poly.pdbx_seq_one_letter_code
_entity_poly.pdbx_strand_id
1 'polypeptide(L)'
;MKTNQEIYKSLARGIRTACTRHGGAYRHFTSDVVLQLEFAPYINRIISPPLRPVNRQVIKPDERALLSRLVDIMVSLELRFIQDKSEDGQYMYRLDPPIDVFVTYDEKRANDIAVSRYAVRHLVAGEIDAKFIHREAEFVEKSKEGKKRSFFNVNKDEAEVPTDGDGKLVAGDSDAMVVKKRSKRDEVIEKIAVDFFGRPIIQSATYVKPVSAAAKRRAGVSYKFREVLIHEIHPYQVRNMVRA
;
A
#
# COMPACT_ATOMS: atom_id res chain seq x y z
N MET A 1 13.15 7.31 29.96
CA MET A 1 13.88 6.03 29.83
C MET A 1 13.01 4.89 29.31
N LYS A 2 12.01 4.38 30.05
CA LYS A 2 11.16 3.25 29.60
C LYS A 2 10.51 3.46 28.22
N THR A 3 10.02 4.68 27.97
CA THR A 3 9.46 5.13 26.68
C THR A 3 10.42 4.93 25.50
N ASN A 4 11.68 5.37 25.61
CA ASN A 4 12.66 5.25 24.53
C ASN A 4 12.91 3.78 24.17
N GLN A 5 12.97 2.90 25.18
CA GLN A 5 13.12 1.46 24.95
C GLN A 5 11.89 0.85 24.25
N GLU A 6 10.68 1.37 24.51
CA GLU A 6 9.47 0.96 23.81
C GLU A 6 9.46 1.40 22.34
N ILE A 7 9.94 2.61 22.04
CA ILE A 7 10.13 3.09 20.65
C ILE A 7 11.09 2.16 19.89
N TYR A 8 12.24 1.82 20.47
CA TYR A 8 13.18 0.86 19.87
C TYR A 8 12.57 -0.54 19.71
N LYS A 9 11.79 -1.03 20.69
CA LYS A 9 11.05 -2.31 20.57
C LYS A 9 10.02 -2.28 19.45
N SER A 10 9.32 -1.16 19.24
CA SER A 10 8.37 -0.98 18.14
C SER A 10 9.09 -0.95 16.79
N LEU A 11 10.17 -0.18 16.66
CA LEU A 11 11.02 -0.14 15.48
C LEU A 11 11.58 -1.54 15.13
N ALA A 12 12.08 -2.27 16.12
CA ALA A 12 12.54 -3.66 15.95
C ALA A 12 11.42 -4.63 15.53
N ARG A 13 10.15 -4.35 15.84
CA ARG A 13 9.01 -5.14 15.31
C ARG A 13 8.78 -4.82 13.84
N GLY A 14 8.76 -3.54 13.46
CA GLY A 14 8.66 -3.10 12.06
C GLY A 14 9.76 -3.71 11.18
N ILE A 15 11.02 -3.61 11.60
CA ILE A 15 12.16 -4.22 10.88
C ILE A 15 12.03 -5.75 10.79
N ARG A 16 11.51 -6.44 11.82
CA ARG A 16 11.27 -7.90 11.74
C ARG A 16 10.17 -8.26 10.75
N THR A 17 9.10 -7.47 10.65
CA THR A 17 8.08 -7.60 9.60
C THR A 17 8.67 -7.33 8.21
N ALA A 18 9.58 -6.36 8.09
CA ALA A 18 10.32 -6.12 6.86
C ALA A 18 11.22 -7.31 6.49
N CYS A 19 11.92 -7.93 7.46
CA CYS A 19 12.76 -9.10 7.25
C CYS A 19 12.01 -10.27 6.60
N THR A 20 10.79 -10.58 7.06
CA THR A 20 10.00 -11.69 6.51
C THR A 20 9.50 -11.40 5.09
N ARG A 21 9.25 -10.12 4.77
CA ARG A 21 8.82 -9.66 3.43
C ARG A 21 9.97 -9.58 2.42
N HIS A 22 11.18 -9.24 2.88
CA HIS A 22 12.36 -8.96 2.05
C HIS A 22 13.47 -10.02 2.18
N GLY A 23 13.10 -11.30 2.37
CA GLY A 23 14.06 -12.42 2.31
C GLY A 23 15.17 -12.39 3.37
N GLY A 24 14.94 -11.72 4.50
CA GLY A 24 15.92 -11.58 5.58
C GLY A 24 16.92 -10.42 5.43
N ALA A 25 16.83 -9.59 4.39
CA ALA A 25 17.79 -8.52 4.09
C ALA A 25 18.10 -7.59 5.29
N TYR A 26 17.10 -7.27 6.11
CA TYR A 26 17.24 -6.35 7.25
C TYR A 26 17.63 -7.01 8.58
N ARG A 27 17.94 -8.31 8.61
CA ARG A 27 18.16 -9.08 9.86
C ARG A 27 19.31 -8.52 10.71
N HIS A 28 20.35 -7.96 10.09
CA HIS A 28 21.47 -7.38 10.82
C HIS A 28 21.08 -6.11 11.59
N PHE A 29 20.08 -5.34 11.12
CA PHE A 29 19.56 -4.17 11.83
C PHE A 29 18.71 -4.51 13.07
N THR A 30 18.36 -5.78 13.31
CA THR A 30 17.58 -6.18 14.49
C THR A 30 18.42 -6.40 15.75
N SER A 31 19.75 -6.27 15.67
CA SER A 31 20.63 -6.27 16.85
C SER A 31 20.46 -4.96 17.63
N ASP A 32 20.21 -5.02 18.94
CA ASP A 32 19.91 -3.83 19.76
C ASP A 32 20.97 -2.73 19.65
N VAL A 33 22.26 -3.09 19.56
CA VAL A 33 23.37 -2.13 19.46
C VAL A 33 23.36 -1.42 18.10
N VAL A 34 23.26 -2.19 17.01
CA VAL A 34 23.16 -1.68 15.62
C VAL A 34 21.90 -0.82 15.46
N LEU A 35 20.78 -1.27 16.04
CA LEU A 35 19.51 -0.57 15.96
C LEU A 35 19.57 0.83 16.59
N GLN A 36 20.19 0.94 17.77
CA GLN A 36 20.22 2.18 18.55
C GLN A 36 21.31 3.14 18.07
N LEU A 37 22.52 2.64 17.81
CA LEU A 37 23.69 3.49 17.51
C LEU A 37 23.84 3.81 16.01
N GLU A 38 23.43 2.91 15.13
CA GLU A 38 23.59 3.07 13.68
C GLU A 38 22.23 3.33 13.01
N PHE A 39 21.31 2.38 13.07
CA PHE A 39 20.11 2.42 12.24
C PHE A 39 19.18 3.59 12.58
N ALA A 40 18.81 3.78 13.85
CA ALA A 40 17.87 4.83 14.26
C ALA A 40 18.31 6.27 13.93
N PRO A 41 19.58 6.70 14.13
CA PRO A 41 20.02 8.01 13.66
C PRO A 41 20.12 8.10 12.13
N TYR A 42 20.59 7.06 11.43
CA TYR A 42 20.71 7.11 9.96
C TYR A 42 19.35 7.11 9.24
N ILE A 43 18.36 6.33 9.69
CA ILE A 43 17.05 6.29 9.05
C ILE A 43 16.35 7.66 9.11
N ASN A 44 16.51 8.40 10.22
CA ASN A 44 15.98 9.76 10.36
C ASN A 44 16.53 10.74 9.32
N ARG A 45 17.79 10.60 8.89
CA ARG A 45 18.38 11.34 7.77
C ARG A 45 17.76 10.92 6.44
N ILE A 46 17.63 9.61 6.20
CA ILE A 46 17.11 9.05 4.93
C ILE A 46 15.65 9.43 4.68
N ILE A 47 14.80 9.44 5.73
CA ILE A 47 13.38 9.82 5.62
C ILE A 47 13.13 11.34 5.63
N SER A 48 14.19 12.14 5.77
CA SER A 48 14.14 13.61 5.77
C SER A 48 14.85 14.24 4.55
N PRO A 49 14.59 13.81 3.30
CA PRO A 49 15.21 14.43 2.15
C PRO A 49 14.72 15.87 1.94
N PRO A 50 15.50 16.73 1.26
CA PRO A 50 15.14 18.12 0.99
C PRO A 50 14.07 18.22 -0.12
N LEU A 51 12.87 17.74 0.17
CA LEU A 51 11.69 17.88 -0.68
C LEU A 51 11.07 19.26 -0.48
N ARG A 52 10.88 20.00 -1.58
CA ARG A 52 10.05 21.20 -1.58
C ARG A 52 8.58 20.79 -1.63
N PRO A 53 7.69 21.41 -0.84
CA PRO A 53 6.26 21.21 -0.99
C PRO A 53 5.78 21.89 -2.27
N VAL A 54 5.81 21.16 -3.37
CA VAL A 54 5.14 21.54 -4.62
C VAL A 54 3.77 20.87 -4.65
N ASN A 55 2.76 21.55 -5.21
CA ASN A 55 1.42 20.99 -5.39
C ASN A 55 1.51 19.64 -6.14
N ARG A 56 0.70 18.64 -5.76
CA ARG A 56 0.74 17.26 -6.30
C ARG A 56 0.70 17.20 -7.84
N GLN A 57 0.10 18.22 -8.46
CA GLN A 57 -0.03 18.37 -9.92
C GLN A 57 1.23 18.92 -10.63
N VAL A 58 2.18 19.53 -9.89
CA VAL A 58 3.33 20.28 -10.45
C VAL A 58 4.67 19.73 -9.92
N ILE A 59 4.73 18.43 -9.65
CA ILE A 59 5.96 17.76 -9.20
C ILE A 59 6.86 17.47 -10.42
N LYS A 60 8.13 17.89 -10.38
CA LYS A 60 9.12 17.55 -11.42
C LYS A 60 9.33 16.03 -11.51
N PRO A 61 9.69 15.45 -12.67
CA PRO A 61 9.94 14.01 -12.79
C PRO A 61 10.99 13.51 -11.78
N ASP A 62 12.05 14.29 -11.55
CA ASP A 62 13.12 13.97 -10.57
C ASP A 62 12.61 14.00 -9.13
N GLU A 63 11.83 15.02 -8.76
CA GLU A 63 11.20 15.15 -7.44
C GLU A 63 10.18 14.03 -7.19
N ARG A 64 9.48 13.56 -8.25
CA ARG A 64 8.57 12.41 -8.21
C ARG A 64 9.33 11.09 -8.02
N ALA A 65 10.47 10.90 -8.68
CA ALA A 65 11.32 9.73 -8.49
C ALA A 65 11.87 9.66 -7.06
N LEU A 66 12.31 10.79 -6.51
CA LEU A 66 12.73 10.92 -5.11
C LEU A 66 11.57 10.57 -4.16
N LEU A 67 10.38 11.15 -4.38
CA LEU A 67 9.19 10.86 -3.60
C LEU A 67 8.84 9.37 -3.62
N SER A 68 8.80 8.72 -4.79
CA SER A 68 8.51 7.27 -4.84
C SER A 68 9.51 6.49 -4.01
N ARG A 69 10.81 6.76 -4.18
CA ARG A 69 11.89 6.10 -3.43
C ARG A 69 11.74 6.31 -1.92
N LEU A 70 11.38 7.51 -1.47
CA LEU A 70 11.11 7.79 -0.05
C LEU A 70 9.95 6.92 0.47
N VAL A 71 8.83 6.90 -0.26
CA VAL A 71 7.65 6.10 0.11
C VAL A 71 8.00 4.60 0.08
N ASP A 72 8.76 4.13 -0.91
CA ASP A 72 9.23 2.73 -1.01
C ASP A 72 10.10 2.34 0.20
N ILE A 73 11.01 3.21 0.65
CA ILE A 73 11.82 2.98 1.86
C ILE A 73 10.93 2.92 3.11
N MET A 74 10.04 3.91 3.29
CA MET A 74 9.18 3.97 4.48
C MET A 74 8.23 2.77 4.56
N VAL A 75 7.59 2.40 3.45
CA VAL A 75 6.67 1.25 3.37
C VAL A 75 7.43 -0.09 3.44
N SER A 76 8.71 -0.15 3.06
CA SER A 76 9.54 -1.37 3.27
C SER A 76 10.01 -1.53 4.71
N LEU A 77 10.07 -0.46 5.50
CA LEU A 77 10.50 -0.47 6.91
C LEU A 77 9.33 -0.37 7.90
N GLU A 78 8.09 -0.48 7.42
CA GLU A 78 6.84 -0.33 8.19
C GLU A 78 6.71 1.03 8.92
N LEU A 79 7.26 2.11 8.35
CA LEU A 79 7.17 3.48 8.89
C LEU A 79 5.98 4.23 8.31
N ARG A 80 5.19 4.91 9.15
CA ARG A 80 3.99 5.67 8.72
C ARG A 80 3.92 7.05 9.38
N PHE A 81 3.29 8.01 8.71
CA PHE A 81 2.96 9.30 9.32
C PHE A 81 1.51 9.30 9.79
N ILE A 82 1.29 9.42 11.10
CA ILE A 82 -0.04 9.55 11.70
C ILE A 82 -0.33 11.02 11.94
N GLN A 83 -1.56 11.45 11.62
CA GLN A 83 -2.04 12.79 11.97
C GLN A 83 -2.39 12.81 13.47
N ASP A 84 -1.58 13.50 14.25
CA ASP A 84 -1.77 13.72 15.68
C ASP A 84 -2.36 15.12 15.89
N LYS A 85 -3.14 15.30 16.97
CA LYS A 85 -3.75 16.59 17.31
C LYS A 85 -3.11 17.10 18.60
N SER A 86 -2.34 18.19 18.49
CA SER A 86 -1.75 18.87 19.64
C SER A 86 -2.82 19.35 20.61
N GLU A 87 -2.43 19.55 21.87
CA GLU A 87 -3.28 20.13 22.92
C GLU A 87 -3.79 21.53 22.50
N ASP A 88 -2.98 22.27 21.73
CA ASP A 88 -3.31 23.57 21.11
C ASP A 88 -4.35 23.49 19.96
N GLY A 89 -4.84 22.29 19.64
CA GLY A 89 -5.77 22.03 18.55
C GLY A 89 -5.15 21.98 17.15
N GLN A 90 -3.84 22.23 17.02
CA GLN A 90 -3.12 22.12 15.74
C GLN A 90 -2.89 20.66 15.33
N TYR A 91 -3.01 20.37 14.03
CA TYR A 91 -2.67 19.07 13.48
C TYR A 91 -1.18 18.99 13.15
N MET A 92 -0.52 17.90 13.57
CA MET A 92 0.86 17.60 13.20
C MET A 92 0.97 16.17 12.64
N TYR A 93 1.94 15.92 11.75
CA TYR A 93 2.24 14.57 11.28
C TYR A 93 3.41 13.98 12.06
N ARG A 94 3.09 13.10 13.00
CA ARG A 94 4.04 12.36 13.82
C ARG A 94 4.39 11.03 13.15
N LEU A 95 5.61 10.56 13.36
CA LEU A 95 6.06 9.27 12.83
C LEU A 95 5.60 8.13 13.76
N ASP A 96 5.16 7.02 13.19
CA ASP A 96 4.86 5.76 13.86
C ASP A 96 5.81 4.67 13.35
N PRO A 97 6.70 4.12 14.20
CA PRO A 97 7.01 4.54 15.57
C PRO A 97 7.72 5.92 15.64
N PRO A 98 7.63 6.65 16.77
CA PRO A 98 8.14 8.03 16.90
C PRO A 98 9.65 8.09 17.13
N ILE A 99 10.42 7.70 16.11
CA ILE A 99 11.88 7.68 16.10
C ILE A 99 12.52 9.05 15.89
N ASP A 100 11.72 10.07 15.55
CA ASP A 100 12.16 11.46 15.38
C ASP A 100 12.53 12.14 16.70
N VAL A 101 12.11 11.57 17.83
CA VAL A 101 12.55 11.94 19.19
C VAL A 101 14.07 11.80 19.35
N PHE A 102 14.72 10.88 18.62
CA PHE A 102 16.17 10.67 18.69
C PHE A 102 17.00 11.68 17.88
N VAL A 103 16.35 12.64 17.21
CA VAL A 103 17.01 13.74 16.46
C VAL A 103 17.23 14.99 17.33
N THR A 104 16.57 15.04 18.48
CA THR A 104 16.66 16.14 19.46
C THR A 104 17.47 15.72 20.68
N TYR A 105 18.48 16.49 21.03
CA TYR A 105 19.29 16.32 22.23
C TYR A 105 19.39 17.66 22.95
N ASP A 106 19.15 17.68 24.26
CA ASP A 106 19.18 18.92 25.08
C ASP A 106 18.33 20.06 24.46
N GLU A 107 17.08 19.71 24.11
CA GLU A 107 16.09 20.56 23.40
C GLU A 107 16.51 21.08 22.01
N LYS A 108 17.77 20.89 21.62
CA LYS A 108 18.34 21.30 20.34
C LYS A 108 18.19 20.17 19.32
N ARG A 109 17.70 20.52 18.14
CA ARG A 109 17.61 19.59 17.01
C ARG A 109 18.94 19.56 16.26
N ALA A 110 19.35 18.40 15.79
CA ALA A 110 20.55 18.28 14.94
C ALA A 110 20.35 19.06 13.62
N ASN A 111 21.26 20.00 13.34
CA ASN A 111 21.15 20.95 12.20
C ASN A 111 21.27 20.29 10.82
N ASP A 112 21.78 19.07 10.75
CA ASP A 112 21.92 18.27 9.53
C ASP A 112 20.62 17.58 9.10
N ILE A 113 19.65 17.40 10.01
CA ILE A 113 18.37 16.75 9.72
C ILE A 113 17.29 17.81 9.48
N ALA A 114 17.14 18.17 8.20
CA ALA A 114 16.14 19.12 7.73
C ALA A 114 14.72 18.73 8.19
N VAL A 115 14.01 19.68 8.81
CA VAL A 115 12.63 19.46 9.25
C VAL A 115 11.70 19.44 8.04
N SER A 116 11.29 18.24 7.61
CA SER A 116 10.26 18.07 6.59
C SER A 116 8.96 18.80 6.98
N ARG A 117 8.55 19.77 6.13
CA ARG A 117 7.38 20.65 6.34
C ARG A 117 6.08 19.83 6.39
N TYR A 118 5.07 20.32 7.11
CA TYR A 118 3.75 19.66 7.24
C TYR A 118 3.17 19.21 5.90
N ALA A 119 3.17 20.07 4.89
CA ALA A 119 2.66 19.74 3.55
C ALA A 119 3.40 18.57 2.87
N VAL A 120 4.71 18.40 3.12
CA VAL A 120 5.48 17.26 2.62
C VAL A 120 5.09 15.99 3.37
N ARG A 121 4.99 16.05 4.71
CA ARG A 121 4.55 14.90 5.53
C ARG A 121 3.14 14.43 5.16
N HIS A 122 2.20 15.36 4.95
CA HIS A 122 0.84 15.08 4.51
C HIS A 122 0.81 14.36 3.14
N LEU A 123 1.59 14.88 2.17
CA LEU A 123 1.69 14.29 0.83
C LEU A 123 2.31 12.90 0.89
N VAL A 124 3.37 12.71 1.68
CA VAL A 124 4.03 11.41 1.87
C VAL A 124 3.09 10.43 2.60
N ALA A 125 2.32 10.86 3.60
CA ALA A 125 1.34 10.03 4.29
C ALA A 125 0.31 9.43 3.31
N GLY A 126 -0.30 10.26 2.46
CA GLY A 126 -1.29 9.79 1.47
C GLY A 126 -0.72 8.80 0.43
N GLU A 127 0.53 8.97 0.01
CA GLU A 127 1.21 8.02 -0.89
C GLU A 127 1.63 6.72 -0.15
N ILE A 128 2.00 6.80 1.13
CA ILE A 128 2.27 5.64 2.00
C ILE A 128 1.02 4.80 2.18
N ASP A 129 -0.10 5.40 2.57
CA ASP A 129 -1.37 4.70 2.82
C ASP A 129 -1.88 4.03 1.54
N ALA A 130 -1.75 4.71 0.38
CA ALA A 130 -2.04 4.10 -0.91
C ALA A 130 -1.19 2.85 -1.19
N LYS A 131 0.13 2.90 -0.98
CA LYS A 131 1.01 1.72 -1.16
C LYS A 131 0.73 0.61 -0.16
N PHE A 132 0.36 0.91 1.08
CA PHE A 132 -0.09 -0.11 2.05
C PHE A 132 -1.36 -0.80 1.58
N ILE A 133 -2.40 -0.06 1.18
CA ILE A 133 -3.65 -0.61 0.65
C ILE A 133 -3.39 -1.50 -0.58
N HIS A 134 -2.56 -1.05 -1.52
CA HIS A 134 -2.19 -1.86 -2.69
C HIS A 134 -1.46 -3.15 -2.30
N ARG A 135 -0.50 -3.09 -1.37
CA ARG A 135 0.26 -4.26 -0.90
C ARG A 135 -0.63 -5.27 -0.14
N GLU A 136 -1.58 -4.79 0.67
CA GLU A 136 -2.54 -5.64 1.36
C GLU A 136 -3.49 -6.34 0.38
N ALA A 137 -3.96 -5.63 -0.65
CA ALA A 137 -4.78 -6.22 -1.71
C ALA A 137 -4.02 -7.33 -2.46
N GLU A 138 -2.75 -7.12 -2.84
CA GLU A 138 -1.92 -8.16 -3.47
C GLU A 138 -1.73 -9.40 -2.59
N PHE A 139 -1.54 -9.22 -1.28
CA PHE A 139 -1.39 -10.33 -0.34
C PHE A 139 -2.69 -11.14 -0.20
N VAL A 140 -3.83 -10.44 -0.15
CA VAL A 140 -5.16 -11.05 -0.12
C VAL A 140 -5.41 -11.87 -1.39
N GLU A 141 -5.10 -11.38 -2.59
CA GLU A 141 -5.25 -12.17 -3.82
C GLU A 141 -4.35 -13.40 -3.86
N LYS A 142 -3.05 -13.26 -3.56
CA LYS A 142 -2.10 -14.41 -3.50
C LYS A 142 -2.56 -15.48 -2.51
N SER A 143 -3.10 -15.09 -1.35
CA SER A 143 -3.62 -16.05 -0.36
C SER A 143 -4.90 -16.77 -0.83
N LYS A 144 -5.80 -16.11 -1.57
CA LYS A 144 -6.98 -16.74 -2.19
C LYS A 144 -6.55 -17.81 -3.22
N GLU A 145 -5.56 -17.51 -4.05
CA GLU A 145 -5.03 -18.45 -5.06
C GLU A 145 -4.36 -19.69 -4.45
N GLY A 146 -3.62 -19.51 -3.35
CA GLY A 146 -3.05 -20.62 -2.59
C GLY A 146 -4.14 -21.52 -1.99
N LYS A 147 -5.18 -20.92 -1.43
CA LYS A 147 -6.31 -21.67 -0.84
C LYS A 147 -7.09 -22.45 -1.90
N LYS A 148 -7.37 -21.86 -3.07
CA LYS A 148 -8.03 -22.57 -4.20
C LYS A 148 -7.26 -23.82 -4.63
N ARG A 149 -5.93 -23.76 -4.70
CA ARG A 149 -5.09 -24.93 -5.05
C ARG A 149 -5.15 -26.05 -4.00
N SER A 150 -5.26 -25.72 -2.72
CA SER A 150 -5.38 -26.72 -1.64
C SER A 150 -6.74 -27.45 -1.64
N PHE A 151 -7.82 -26.78 -2.05
CA PHE A 151 -9.17 -27.39 -2.09
C PHE A 151 -9.43 -28.31 -3.29
N PHE A 152 -8.65 -28.22 -4.37
CA PHE A 152 -8.83 -29.04 -5.57
C PHE A 152 -8.00 -30.34 -5.57
N ASN A 153 -7.14 -30.55 -4.57
CA ASN A 153 -6.25 -31.72 -4.50
C ASN A 153 -6.69 -32.78 -3.46
N VAL A 154 -7.89 -32.64 -2.90
CA VAL A 154 -8.55 -33.67 -2.09
C VAL A 154 -9.52 -34.41 -3.00
N ASN A 155 -9.02 -35.49 -3.63
CA ASN A 155 -9.74 -36.65 -4.20
C ASN A 155 -9.00 -37.17 -5.43
N LYS A 156 -7.95 -37.97 -5.22
CA LYS A 156 -7.74 -39.14 -6.08
C LYS A 156 -6.95 -40.25 -5.38
N ASP A 157 -7.36 -41.47 -5.72
CA ASP A 157 -6.68 -42.75 -5.53
C ASP A 157 -6.68 -43.32 -4.09
N GLU A 158 -7.70 -44.16 -3.82
CA GLU A 158 -7.60 -45.23 -2.81
C GLU A 158 -7.10 -46.52 -3.49
N ALA A 159 -6.12 -47.17 -2.87
CA ALA A 159 -5.77 -48.58 -3.03
C ALA A 159 -5.06 -49.06 -1.75
N GLU A 160 -5.30 -50.30 -1.34
CA GLU A 160 -5.03 -50.78 0.03
C GLU A 160 -3.58 -51.28 0.29
N VAL A 161 -3.04 -50.85 1.46
CA VAL A 161 -2.17 -51.50 2.50
C VAL A 161 -1.46 -52.85 2.18
N PRO A 162 -0.28 -53.23 2.77
CA PRO A 162 0.50 -52.65 3.89
C PRO A 162 2.01 -52.37 3.54
N THR A 163 3.02 -52.19 4.42
CA THR A 163 3.23 -52.37 5.89
C THR A 163 4.34 -51.41 6.43
N ASP A 164 4.56 -51.40 7.76
CA ASP A 164 5.78 -51.12 8.58
C ASP A 164 6.79 -50.00 8.21
N GLY A 165 7.15 -49.16 9.19
CA GLY A 165 8.37 -48.32 9.15
C GLY A 165 8.24 -46.86 9.65
N ASP A 166 8.14 -46.70 10.96
CA ASP A 166 8.79 -45.65 11.78
C ASP A 166 8.72 -44.14 11.45
N GLY A 167 8.30 -43.33 12.43
CA GLY A 167 8.89 -41.99 12.63
C GLY A 167 8.05 -40.74 12.36
N LYS A 168 6.74 -40.72 12.69
CA LYS A 168 5.96 -39.47 12.66
C LYS A 168 5.94 -38.77 14.03
N LEU A 169 6.49 -37.56 14.09
CA LEU A 169 6.51 -36.73 15.30
C LEU A 169 5.09 -36.36 15.75
N VAL A 170 4.78 -36.66 17.01
CA VAL A 170 3.50 -36.35 17.65
C VAL A 170 3.42 -34.85 17.93
N ALA A 171 2.44 -34.16 17.35
CA ALA A 171 2.07 -32.82 17.81
C ALA A 171 1.36 -32.95 19.16
N GLY A 172 1.87 -32.23 20.16
CA GLY A 172 1.43 -32.36 21.56
C GLY A 172 -0.05 -32.04 21.77
N ASP A 173 -0.64 -32.77 22.71
CA ASP A 173 -1.99 -32.58 23.23
C ASP A 173 -2.15 -31.16 23.81
N SER A 174 -3.26 -30.50 23.45
CA SER A 174 -3.70 -29.25 24.09
C SER A 174 -5.22 -29.20 24.17
N ASP A 175 -5.74 -29.98 25.12
CA ASP A 175 -6.96 -29.75 25.92
C ASP A 175 -8.23 -29.30 25.16
N ALA A 176 -9.18 -30.24 25.07
CA ALA A 176 -10.41 -30.10 24.31
C ALA A 176 -11.46 -29.21 25.00
N MET A 177 -11.30 -27.89 24.95
CA MET A 177 -12.39 -26.98 25.34
C MET A 177 -13.46 -26.88 24.23
N VAL A 178 -14.42 -27.80 24.27
CA VAL A 178 -15.60 -27.83 23.36
C VAL A 178 -16.52 -26.64 23.64
N VAL A 179 -16.20 -25.48 23.06
CA VAL A 179 -17.13 -24.35 23.01
C VAL A 179 -18.19 -24.64 21.96
N LYS A 180 -19.32 -25.21 22.40
CA LYS A 180 -20.53 -25.39 21.59
C LYS A 180 -20.91 -24.06 20.94
N LYS A 181 -20.70 -23.96 19.63
CA LYS A 181 -21.18 -22.87 18.78
C LYS A 181 -22.69 -22.76 18.95
N ARG A 182 -23.16 -21.78 19.74
CA ARG A 182 -24.60 -21.52 19.94
C ARG A 182 -25.23 -21.28 18.56
N SER A 183 -26.02 -22.24 18.10
CA SER A 183 -26.93 -22.07 16.97
C SER A 183 -28.00 -21.07 17.41
N LYS A 184 -27.74 -19.79 17.14
CA LYS A 184 -28.75 -18.76 17.28
C LYS A 184 -29.84 -19.08 16.24
N ARG A 185 -31.01 -19.50 16.72
CA ARG A 185 -32.23 -19.53 15.90
C ARG A 185 -32.61 -18.08 15.69
N ASP A 186 -32.04 -17.45 14.67
CA ASP A 186 -32.51 -16.16 14.20
C ASP A 186 -33.81 -16.43 13.44
N GLU A 187 -34.94 -16.17 14.11
CA GLU A 187 -36.25 -16.14 13.49
C GLU A 187 -36.23 -15.12 12.34
N VAL A 188 -36.71 -15.53 11.15
CA VAL A 188 -36.67 -14.70 9.95
C VAL A 188 -37.76 -13.64 10.05
N ILE A 189 -37.48 -12.57 10.80
CA ILE A 189 -38.26 -11.34 10.77
C ILE A 189 -37.89 -10.63 9.46
N GLU A 190 -38.79 -10.71 8.48
CA GLU A 190 -38.65 -9.96 7.21
C GLU A 190 -38.56 -8.46 7.51
N LYS A 191 -37.36 -7.89 7.34
CA LYS A 191 -37.14 -6.46 7.51
C LYS A 191 -37.70 -5.73 6.29
N ILE A 192 -38.94 -5.26 6.43
CA ILE A 192 -39.62 -4.37 5.47
C ILE A 192 -38.70 -3.20 5.13
N ALA A 193 -38.64 -2.79 3.86
CA ALA A 193 -37.84 -1.65 3.43
C ALA A 193 -38.32 -0.36 4.09
N VAL A 194 -37.39 0.39 4.68
CA VAL A 194 -37.66 1.58 5.49
C VAL A 194 -36.98 2.79 4.84
N ASP A 195 -37.71 3.90 4.71
CA ASP A 195 -37.21 5.16 4.18
C ASP A 195 -36.24 5.85 5.18
N PHE A 196 -35.53 6.89 4.73
CA PHE A 196 -34.50 7.64 5.46
C PHE A 196 -34.90 8.06 6.90
N PHE A 197 -36.19 8.26 7.15
CA PHE A 197 -36.75 8.65 8.45
C PHE A 197 -37.40 7.51 9.26
N GLY A 198 -37.11 6.25 8.95
CA GLY A 198 -37.60 5.12 9.76
C GLY A 198 -39.05 4.68 9.46
N ARG A 199 -39.63 5.08 8.32
CA ARG A 199 -41.02 4.75 7.93
C ARG A 199 -41.06 3.64 6.87
N PRO A 200 -41.93 2.62 7.00
CA PRO A 200 -42.00 1.52 6.03
C PRO A 200 -42.54 2.00 4.67
N ILE A 201 -41.88 1.57 3.58
CA ILE A 201 -42.22 1.99 2.21
C ILE A 201 -43.32 1.06 1.67
N ILE A 202 -44.56 1.54 1.66
CA ILE A 202 -45.68 0.85 1.01
C ILE A 202 -45.58 1.07 -0.50
N GLN A 203 -45.20 0.02 -1.24
CA GLN A 203 -45.21 0.07 -2.71
C GLN A 203 -46.67 -0.05 -3.21
N SER A 204 -47.29 1.09 -3.54
CA SER A 204 -48.56 1.08 -4.25
C SER A 204 -48.36 0.58 -5.69
N ALA A 205 -49.14 -0.42 -6.08
CA ALA A 205 -48.97 -1.17 -7.33
C ALA A 205 -49.50 -0.42 -8.58
N THR A 206 -49.03 0.82 -8.79
CA THR A 206 -49.30 1.61 -10.00
C THR A 206 -48.18 2.62 -10.29
N TYR A 207 -47.00 2.12 -10.66
CA TYR A 207 -45.97 2.94 -11.31
C TYR A 207 -45.53 2.31 -12.63
N VAL A 208 -46.23 2.69 -13.70
CA VAL A 208 -45.84 2.36 -15.08
C VAL A 208 -44.60 3.17 -15.43
N LYS A 209 -43.48 2.49 -15.75
CA LYS A 209 -42.28 3.15 -16.25
C LYS A 209 -42.60 3.88 -17.57
N PRO A 210 -42.43 5.21 -17.68
CA PRO A 210 -42.44 5.86 -18.99
C PRO A 210 -41.23 5.39 -19.79
N VAL A 211 -41.46 5.05 -21.06
CA VAL A 211 -40.42 4.60 -22.00
C VAL A 211 -39.35 5.69 -22.11
N SER A 212 -38.08 5.31 -21.93
CA SER A 212 -36.96 6.25 -22.06
C SER A 212 -36.85 6.75 -23.51
N ALA A 213 -37.08 8.05 -23.70
CA ALA A 213 -36.89 8.71 -24.98
C ALA A 213 -35.44 8.52 -25.47
N ALA A 214 -35.29 8.28 -26.77
CA ALA A 214 -34.01 7.88 -27.36
C ALA A 214 -32.88 8.88 -27.05
N ALA A 215 -31.76 8.38 -26.52
CA ALA A 215 -30.58 9.17 -26.28
C ALA A 215 -30.02 9.72 -27.61
N LYS A 216 -30.13 11.05 -27.82
CA LYS A 216 -29.48 11.74 -28.93
C LYS A 216 -27.98 11.47 -28.88
N ARG A 217 -27.48 10.70 -29.84
CA ARG A 217 -26.04 10.43 -30.02
C ARG A 217 -25.33 11.78 -30.19
N ARG A 218 -24.36 12.09 -29.33
CA ARG A 218 -23.54 13.29 -29.47
C ARG A 218 -22.76 13.21 -30.79
N ALA A 219 -22.77 14.29 -31.56
CA ALA A 219 -22.10 14.34 -32.85
C ALA A 219 -20.59 14.11 -32.69
N GLY A 220 -20.04 13.13 -33.41
CA GLY A 220 -18.60 12.89 -33.44
C GLY A 220 -17.89 13.98 -34.24
N VAL A 221 -16.91 14.64 -33.63
CA VAL A 221 -16.05 15.61 -34.33
C VAL A 221 -15.08 14.83 -35.22
N SER A 222 -15.21 15.00 -36.53
CA SER A 222 -14.32 14.39 -37.54
C SER A 222 -13.21 15.37 -37.92
N TYR A 223 -11.96 15.03 -37.61
CA TYR A 223 -10.80 15.76 -38.11
C TYR A 223 -10.43 15.24 -39.50
N LYS A 224 -10.39 16.12 -40.50
CA LYS A 224 -9.76 15.86 -41.80
C LYS A 224 -8.38 16.49 -41.84
N PHE A 225 -7.35 15.66 -41.74
CA PHE A 225 -5.97 16.05 -42.00
C PHE A 225 -5.82 16.35 -43.50
N ARG A 226 -5.18 17.49 -43.86
CA ARG A 226 -4.78 17.78 -45.23
C ARG A 226 -3.26 17.69 -45.30
N GLU A 227 -2.76 16.59 -45.86
CA GLU A 227 -1.37 16.53 -46.29
C GLU A 227 -1.19 17.45 -47.49
N VAL A 228 -0.30 18.44 -47.36
CA VAL A 228 0.15 19.24 -48.50
C VAL A 228 1.38 18.51 -49.06
N LEU A 229 1.14 17.80 -50.15
CA LEU A 229 2.17 17.12 -50.92
C LEU A 229 3.04 18.17 -51.62
N ILE A 230 4.21 18.49 -51.05
CA ILE A 230 5.23 19.31 -51.70
C ILE A 230 6.28 18.37 -52.28
N HIS A 231 6.58 18.59 -53.56
CA HIS A 231 7.37 17.69 -54.40
C HIS A 231 8.79 17.42 -53.90
N GLU A 232 9.27 16.25 -54.31
CA GLU A 232 10.64 15.77 -54.17
C GLU A 232 11.68 16.79 -54.65
N ILE A 233 12.73 16.99 -53.85
CA ILE A 233 14.03 17.45 -54.35
C ILE A 233 15.07 16.42 -53.88
N HIS A 234 15.49 15.56 -54.79
CA HIS A 234 16.52 14.55 -54.57
C HIS A 234 17.91 15.19 -54.41
N PRO A 235 18.65 14.92 -53.32
CA PRO A 235 20.10 14.95 -53.34
C PRO A 235 20.66 13.57 -53.78
N TYR A 236 21.96 13.56 -54.09
CA TYR A 236 22.80 12.42 -54.52
C TYR A 236 22.74 11.98 -56.00
N GLN A 237 23.63 12.56 -56.80
CA GLN A 237 24.50 11.74 -57.66
C GLN A 237 25.89 12.38 -57.80
N VAL A 238 26.91 11.70 -57.28
CA VAL A 238 28.33 12.05 -57.44
C VAL A 238 29.02 10.87 -58.11
N ARG A 239 29.30 10.94 -59.42
CA ARG A 239 30.49 10.33 -60.07
C ARG A 239 30.57 10.61 -61.58
N ASN A 240 31.73 11.15 -61.97
CA ASN A 240 32.56 10.83 -63.14
C ASN A 240 31.93 10.47 -64.49
N MET A 241 32.19 11.30 -65.51
CA MET A 241 32.92 10.99 -66.76
C MET A 241 33.30 12.35 -67.41
N VAL A 242 34.56 12.72 -67.68
CA VAL A 242 35.64 12.13 -68.52
C VAL A 242 35.41 12.32 -70.02
N ARG A 243 36.14 13.30 -70.59
CA ARG A 243 36.49 13.51 -72.02
C ARG A 243 35.30 13.75 -72.99
N ALA A 244 35.47 14.41 -74.14
CA ALA A 244 36.67 14.98 -74.78
C ALA A 244 36.38 16.39 -75.29
#